data_AF-A0A966SJT7-F1
#
_entry.id   AF-A0A966SJT7-F1
#
_cell.length_a   1.000
_cell.length_b   1.000
_cell.length_c   1.000
_cell.angle_alpha   90.00
_cell.angle_beta   90.00
_cell.angle_gamma   90.00
#
_symmetry.space_group_name_H-M   'P 1'
#
loop_
_entity.id
_entity.type
_entity.pdbx_description
1 polymer ?
#
loop_
_entity_poly.entity_id
_entity_poly.type
_entity_poly.pdbx_seq_one_letter_code
_entity_poly.pdbx_strand_id
1 'polypeptide(L)'
;MELRELEIWLRRRARRERRREVAVALAGLGAGSCLLLLTGFALASVLVAGLEQLSEGIAALGGRNLEFAFRGGLFAGLVAGVVLLLFAGNSRSDQTAFIPPGELDWRDSLNVVPVLRAVLGVFAQVLYCGPRVTLAGCEAGRRAWAWRRMDFIRSARVLFELHTHASRAPLNELARALPDVDVPVALAELRLLRGVMVLESPPPGASLSSELRRQFGLPPRWANTPSMPDETNAAEESPPRPPGAQSTKPPSFRCVECRRKFRMRNLRGGVAFHCPLCGAPYRTVADAQGRVRVEHRSGATNEISDEAVRPAGSHAVLGVETTASRDEIKHAYRRLMKEHHPDLVAGLSQAEQFLAEERSKEINRAYAELMGRA
;
A
#
# COMPACT_ATOMS: atom_id res chain seq x y z
N MET A 1 11.78 33.48 -3.34
CA MET A 1 11.20 33.87 -2.04
C MET A 1 12.35 34.19 -1.11
N GLU A 2 12.35 35.35 -0.47
CA GLU A 2 13.44 35.71 0.46
C GLU A 2 13.37 34.89 1.76
N LEU A 3 14.49 34.78 2.48
CA LEU A 3 14.56 34.06 3.76
C LEU A 3 13.52 34.56 4.78
N ARG A 4 13.31 35.89 4.86
CA ARG A 4 12.31 36.49 5.77
C ARG A 4 10.88 36.11 5.39
N GLU A 5 10.57 36.07 4.10
CA GLU A 5 9.24 35.67 3.61
C GLU A 5 8.97 34.20 3.94
N LEU A 6 9.99 33.35 3.76
CA LEU A 6 9.94 31.92 4.05
C LEU A 6 9.75 31.67 5.55
N GLU A 7 10.41 32.44 6.40
CA GLU A 7 10.21 32.40 7.86
C GLU A 7 8.78 32.81 8.25
N ILE A 8 8.27 33.93 7.71
CA ILE A 8 6.89 34.38 7.97
C ILE A 8 5.88 33.33 7.49
N TRP A 9 6.11 32.76 6.30
CA TRP A 9 5.31 31.68 5.75
C TRP A 9 5.31 30.46 6.67
N LEU A 10 6.48 30.02 7.13
CA LEU A 10 6.64 28.88 8.03
C LEU A 10 5.92 29.10 9.37
N ARG A 11 6.07 30.29 9.97
CA ARG A 11 5.34 30.67 11.19
C ARG A 11 3.82 30.68 11.01
N ARG A 12 3.32 31.11 9.84
CA ARG A 12 1.89 31.07 9.51
C ARG A 12 1.40 29.63 9.33
N ARG A 13 2.16 28.80 8.61
CA ARG A 13 1.85 27.38 8.38
C ARG A 13 1.84 26.60 9.69
N ALA A 14 2.88 26.73 10.50
CA ALA A 14 3.00 26.06 11.80
C ALA A 14 1.84 26.42 12.73
N ARG A 15 1.40 27.69 12.77
CA ARG A 15 0.23 28.08 13.56
C ARG A 15 -1.06 27.40 13.09
N ARG A 16 -1.26 27.26 11.78
CA ARG A 16 -2.44 26.58 11.21
C ARG A 16 -2.42 25.08 11.49
N GLU A 17 -1.29 24.43 11.24
CA GLU A 17 -1.16 22.98 11.49
C GLU A 17 -1.23 22.66 12.97
N ARG A 18 -0.59 23.46 13.83
CA ARG A 18 -0.73 23.32 15.28
C ARG A 18 -2.19 23.38 15.73
N ARG A 19 -2.99 24.33 15.22
CA ARG A 19 -4.42 24.42 15.56
C ARG A 19 -5.18 23.18 15.13
N ARG A 20 -4.91 22.66 13.93
CA ARG A 20 -5.52 21.41 13.43
C ARG A 20 -5.12 20.21 14.28
N GLU A 21 -3.84 20.04 14.58
CA GLU A 21 -3.34 18.95 15.42
C GLU A 21 -3.89 19.03 16.84
N VAL A 22 -4.01 20.22 17.44
CA VAL A 22 -4.68 20.40 18.74
C VAL A 22 -6.16 20.01 18.67
N ALA A 23 -6.88 20.41 17.62
CA ALA A 23 -8.28 20.04 17.47
C ALA A 23 -8.46 18.51 17.32
N VAL A 24 -7.60 17.87 16.52
CA VAL A 24 -7.58 16.40 16.38
C VAL A 24 -7.22 15.72 17.70
N ALA A 25 -6.26 16.27 18.45
CA ALA A 25 -5.88 15.73 19.76
C ALA A 25 -7.05 15.78 20.76
N LEU A 26 -7.74 16.92 20.86
CA LEU A 26 -8.88 17.08 21.76
C LEU A 26 -10.05 16.17 21.35
N ALA A 27 -10.36 16.12 20.05
CA ALA A 27 -11.42 15.26 19.53
C ALA A 27 -11.09 13.76 19.75
N GLY A 28 -9.85 13.36 19.46
CA GLY A 28 -9.39 11.98 19.65
C GLY A 28 -9.36 11.56 21.11
N LEU A 29 -8.86 12.41 22.01
CA LEU A 29 -8.87 12.13 23.45
C LEU A 29 -10.30 12.08 24.01
N GLY A 30 -11.17 13.01 23.62
CA GLY A 30 -12.56 13.04 24.06
C GLY A 30 -13.37 11.84 23.56
N ALA A 31 -13.40 11.63 22.24
CA ALA A 31 -14.15 10.53 21.63
C ALA A 31 -13.56 9.16 22.01
N GLY A 32 -12.23 9.04 22.01
CA GLY A 32 -11.52 7.83 22.40
C GLY A 32 -11.79 7.46 23.86
N SER A 33 -11.71 8.41 24.80
CA SER A 33 -12.02 8.16 26.21
C SER A 33 -13.49 7.78 26.42
N CYS A 34 -14.42 8.43 25.71
CA CYS A 34 -15.85 8.09 25.77
C CYS A 34 -16.10 6.66 25.29
N LEU A 35 -15.59 6.29 24.12
CA LEU A 35 -15.71 4.93 23.57
C LEU A 35 -15.08 3.88 24.49
N LEU A 36 -13.91 4.18 25.04
CA LEU A 36 -13.18 3.31 25.97
C LEU A 36 -13.97 3.07 27.26
N LEU A 37 -14.58 4.11 27.83
CA LEU A 37 -15.42 3.97 29.02
C LEU A 37 -16.70 3.20 28.74
N LEU A 38 -17.36 3.47 27.60
CA LEU A 38 -18.58 2.76 27.20
C LEU A 38 -18.30 1.26 26.95
N THR A 39 -17.24 0.94 26.22
CA THR A 39 -16.83 -0.45 25.96
C THR A 39 -16.37 -1.14 27.24
N GLY A 40 -15.58 -0.47 28.07
CA GLY A 40 -15.16 -0.97 29.38
C GLY A 40 -16.34 -1.25 30.30
N PHE A 41 -17.32 -0.34 30.37
CA PHE A 41 -18.55 -0.51 31.14
C PHE A 41 -19.38 -1.69 30.62
N ALA A 42 -19.62 -1.78 29.31
CA ALA A 42 -20.41 -2.85 28.72
C ALA A 42 -19.78 -4.24 28.98
N LEU A 43 -18.47 -4.37 28.79
CA LEU A 43 -17.74 -5.61 29.09
C LEU A 43 -17.75 -5.94 30.59
N ALA A 44 -17.61 -4.93 31.44
CA ALA A 44 -17.70 -5.10 32.88
C ALA A 44 -19.08 -5.62 33.31
N SER A 45 -20.16 -5.06 32.76
CA SER A 45 -21.52 -5.52 33.02
C SER A 45 -21.74 -6.97 32.58
N VAL A 46 -21.22 -7.35 31.40
CA VAL A 46 -21.29 -8.74 30.92
C VAL A 46 -20.52 -9.70 31.86
N LEU A 47 -19.36 -9.29 32.35
CA LEU A 47 -18.57 -10.09 33.29
C LEU A 47 -19.29 -10.28 34.63
N VAL A 48 -19.89 -9.22 35.17
CA VAL A 48 -20.66 -9.30 36.42
C VAL A 48 -21.87 -10.23 36.26
N ALA A 49 -22.67 -10.05 35.20
CA ALA A 49 -23.81 -10.92 34.91
C ALA A 49 -23.39 -12.38 34.75
N GLY A 50 -22.26 -12.63 34.08
CA GLY A 50 -21.70 -13.99 33.95
C GLY A 50 -21.26 -14.60 35.28
N LEU A 51 -20.70 -13.80 36.19
CA LEU A 51 -20.32 -14.26 37.53
C LEU A 51 -21.53 -14.57 38.41
N GLU A 52 -22.58 -13.76 38.33
CA GLU A 52 -23.86 -14.02 39.02
C GLU A 52 -24.49 -15.32 38.52
N GLN A 53 -24.55 -15.52 37.21
CA GLN A 53 -25.13 -16.75 36.66
C GLN A 53 -24.29 -18.00 36.96
N LEU A 54 -22.97 -17.86 37.05
CA LEU A 54 -22.08 -18.93 37.50
C LEU A 54 -22.30 -19.26 38.98
N SER A 55 -22.52 -18.26 39.83
CA SER A 55 -22.75 -18.48 41.26
C SER A 55 -24.05 -19.25 41.50
N GLU A 56 -25.12 -18.92 40.77
CA GLU A 56 -26.39 -19.66 40.79
C GLU A 56 -26.21 -21.11 40.33
N GLY A 57 -25.43 -21.34 39.26
CA GLY A 57 -25.12 -22.69 38.77
C GLY A 57 -24.32 -23.53 39.78
N ILE A 58 -23.35 -22.93 40.47
CA ILE A 58 -22.57 -23.61 41.52
C ILE A 58 -23.44 -23.93 42.73
N ALA A 59 -24.32 -23.02 43.13
CA ALA A 59 -25.27 -23.25 44.21
C ALA A 59 -26.18 -24.45 43.92
N ALA A 60 -26.67 -24.57 42.67
CA ALA A 60 -27.50 -25.68 42.22
C ALA A 60 -26.76 -27.04 42.22
N LEU A 61 -25.45 -27.05 41.98
CA LEU A 61 -24.64 -28.28 41.90
C LEU A 61 -24.00 -28.71 43.23
N GLY A 62 -23.67 -27.76 44.12
CA GLY A 62 -22.82 -28.00 45.29
C GLY A 62 -23.37 -27.47 46.62
N GLY A 63 -24.57 -26.88 46.64
CA GLY A 63 -25.26 -26.44 47.86
C GLY A 63 -24.59 -25.29 48.63
N ARG A 64 -23.55 -24.65 48.07
CA ARG A 64 -22.89 -23.47 48.65
C ARG A 64 -23.32 -22.22 47.88
N ASN A 65 -23.96 -21.29 48.57
CA ASN A 65 -24.25 -19.96 48.01
C ASN A 65 -22.97 -19.10 48.06
N LEU A 66 -22.50 -18.70 46.88
CA LEU A 66 -21.45 -17.68 46.75
C LEU A 66 -22.13 -16.35 46.44
N GLU A 67 -22.28 -15.49 47.45
CA GLU A 67 -22.78 -14.14 47.26
C GLU A 67 -21.64 -13.20 46.84
N PHE A 68 -21.75 -12.63 45.65
CA PHE A 68 -20.83 -11.61 45.15
C PHE A 68 -21.45 -10.22 45.33
N ALA A 69 -21.07 -9.52 46.40
CA ALA A 69 -21.50 -8.13 46.60
C ALA A 69 -20.66 -7.16 45.75
N PHE A 70 -21.09 -6.87 44.53
CA PHE A 70 -20.47 -5.83 43.69
C PHE A 70 -20.80 -4.43 44.20
N ARG A 71 -20.04 -3.95 45.19
CA ARG A 71 -20.05 -2.54 45.59
C ARG A 71 -19.58 -1.66 44.41
N GLY A 72 -20.11 -0.44 44.31
CA GLY A 72 -19.79 0.49 43.20
C GLY A 72 -18.29 0.70 42.96
N GLY A 73 -17.47 0.68 44.02
CA GLY A 73 -16.00 0.75 43.90
C GLY A 73 -15.35 -0.47 43.23
N LEU A 74 -15.88 -1.68 43.49
CA LEU A 74 -15.41 -2.91 42.83
C LEU A 74 -15.76 -2.90 41.34
N PHE A 75 -16.97 -2.43 41.00
CA PHE A 75 -17.38 -2.29 39.61
C PHE A 75 -16.51 -1.27 38.86
N ALA A 76 -16.26 -0.09 39.45
CA ALA A 76 -15.35 0.90 38.88
C ALA A 76 -13.93 0.34 38.68
N GLY A 77 -13.42 -0.43 39.65
CA GLY A 77 -12.15 -1.15 39.53
C GLY A 77 -12.14 -2.16 38.39
N LEU A 78 -13.24 -2.88 38.19
CA LEU A 78 -13.39 -3.85 37.10
C LEU A 78 -13.41 -3.15 35.73
N VAL A 79 -14.13 -2.03 35.59
CA VAL A 79 -14.10 -1.19 34.39
C VAL A 79 -12.68 -0.72 34.09
N ALA A 80 -11.97 -0.19 35.10
CA ALA A 80 -10.58 0.25 34.92
C ALA A 80 -9.65 -0.91 34.52
N GLY A 81 -9.83 -2.09 35.11
CA GLY A 81 -9.10 -3.31 34.75
C GLY A 81 -9.36 -3.74 33.30
N VAL A 82 -10.61 -3.76 32.87
CA VAL A 82 -11.00 -4.06 31.47
C VAL A 82 -10.37 -3.04 30.52
N VAL A 83 -10.46 -1.75 30.82
CA VAL A 83 -9.85 -0.70 30.02
C VAL A 83 -8.34 -0.91 29.87
N LEU A 84 -7.64 -1.25 30.95
CA LEU A 84 -6.21 -1.53 30.92
C LEU A 84 -5.88 -2.76 30.08
N LEU A 85 -6.71 -3.81 30.16
CA LEU A 85 -6.62 -4.99 29.29
C LEU A 85 -6.87 -4.66 27.82
N LEU A 86 -7.79 -3.74 27.50
CA LEU A 86 -8.01 -3.28 26.12
C LEU A 86 -6.77 -2.58 25.55
N PHE A 87 -6.08 -1.76 26.34
CA PHE A 87 -4.81 -1.16 25.92
C PHE A 87 -3.69 -2.19 25.75
N ALA A 88 -3.54 -3.11 26.69
CA ALA A 88 -2.55 -4.19 26.62
C ALA A 88 -2.84 -5.15 25.46
N GLY A 89 -4.11 -5.39 25.15
CA GLY A 89 -4.54 -6.16 23.99
C GLY A 89 -4.29 -5.42 22.68
N ASN A 90 -4.52 -4.11 22.63
CA ASN A 90 -4.25 -3.30 21.43
C ASN A 90 -2.76 -3.24 21.07
N SER A 91 -1.85 -3.20 22.03
CA SER A 91 -0.40 -3.23 21.75
C SER A 91 0.09 -4.58 21.22
N ARG A 92 -0.67 -5.66 21.49
CA ARG A 92 -0.40 -7.01 20.97
C ARG A 92 -1.18 -7.31 19.70
N SER A 93 -2.21 -6.53 19.37
CA SER A 93 -3.03 -6.70 18.16
C SER A 93 -2.35 -6.07 16.95
N ASP A 94 -1.12 -6.52 16.68
CA ASP A 94 -0.54 -6.37 15.36
C ASP A 94 -1.40 -7.20 14.40
N GLN A 95 -2.26 -6.52 13.66
CA GLN A 95 -2.95 -7.05 12.48
C GLN A 95 -3.78 -8.31 12.72
N THR A 96 -4.79 -8.27 13.60
CA THR A 96 -5.89 -9.26 13.46
C THR A 96 -6.49 -9.08 12.07
N ALA A 97 -6.15 -9.99 11.17
CA ALA A 97 -6.44 -10.00 9.75
C ALA A 97 -7.91 -9.62 9.51
N PHE A 98 -8.15 -8.34 9.26
CA PHE A 98 -9.41 -7.89 8.71
C PHE A 98 -9.42 -8.42 7.27
N ILE A 99 -10.17 -9.50 7.05
CA ILE A 99 -10.46 -9.96 5.71
C ILE A 99 -11.57 -9.02 5.20
N PRO A 100 -11.32 -8.15 4.22
CA PRO A 100 -12.35 -7.29 3.68
C PRO A 100 -13.49 -8.15 3.12
N PRO A 101 -14.76 -7.70 3.22
CA PRO A 101 -15.92 -8.49 2.80
C PRO A 101 -15.90 -8.89 1.32
N GLY A 102 -15.10 -8.21 0.48
CA GLY A 102 -14.91 -8.57 -0.93
C GLY A 102 -13.97 -9.76 -1.19
N GLU A 103 -13.16 -10.16 -0.20
CA GLU A 103 -12.26 -11.32 -0.28
C GLU A 103 -12.86 -12.59 0.36
N LEU A 104 -14.03 -12.49 1.01
CA LEU A 104 -14.77 -13.66 1.48
C LEU A 104 -15.54 -14.31 0.32
N ASP A 105 -15.08 -15.46 -0.16
CA ASP A 105 -15.88 -16.31 -1.04
C ASP A 105 -16.99 -17.01 -0.25
N TRP A 106 -18.17 -16.40 -0.22
CA TRP A 106 -19.37 -16.92 0.46
C TRP A 106 -19.88 -18.25 -0.11
N ARG A 107 -19.35 -18.71 -1.26
CA ARG A 107 -19.70 -20.00 -1.87
C ARG A 107 -18.92 -21.18 -1.29
N ASP A 108 -17.85 -20.93 -0.54
CA ASP A 108 -17.11 -21.94 0.24
C ASP A 108 -17.73 -22.17 1.64
N SER A 109 -19.07 -22.15 1.71
CA SER A 109 -19.92 -22.14 2.92
C SER A 109 -19.79 -23.36 3.86
N LEU A 110 -18.87 -24.29 3.58
CA LEU A 110 -18.58 -25.45 4.42
C LEU A 110 -17.43 -25.21 5.42
N ASN A 111 -16.62 -24.16 5.23
CA ASN A 111 -15.53 -23.83 6.15
C ASN A 111 -15.95 -22.74 7.14
N VAL A 112 -16.38 -23.16 8.35
CA VAL A 112 -16.80 -22.27 9.45
C VAL A 112 -15.66 -21.38 9.97
N VAL A 113 -14.41 -21.85 9.85
CA VAL A 113 -13.21 -21.19 10.40
C VAL A 113 -12.95 -19.77 9.82
N PRO A 114 -12.91 -19.54 8.50
CA PRO A 114 -12.68 -18.21 7.93
C PRO A 114 -13.81 -17.22 8.26
N VAL A 115 -15.06 -17.67 8.27
CA VAL A 115 -16.22 -16.83 8.64
C VAL A 115 -16.11 -16.40 10.11
N LEU A 116 -15.81 -17.34 11.01
CA LEU A 116 -15.62 -17.05 12.43
C LEU A 116 -14.46 -16.07 12.65
N ARG A 117 -13.33 -16.24 11.93
CA ARG A 117 -12.18 -15.32 11.98
C ARG A 117 -12.55 -13.91 11.52
N ALA A 118 -13.32 -13.77 10.43
CA ALA A 118 -13.76 -12.48 9.93
C ALA A 118 -14.67 -11.77 10.95
N VAL A 119 -15.62 -12.50 11.53
CA VAL A 119 -16.51 -11.99 12.58
C VAL A 119 -15.72 -11.54 13.80
N LEU A 120 -14.82 -12.38 14.33
CA LEU A 120 -13.91 -12.04 15.44
C LEU A 120 -13.05 -10.82 15.12
N GLY A 121 -12.60 -10.68 13.87
CA GLY A 121 -11.85 -9.51 13.39
C GLY A 121 -12.65 -8.22 13.46
N VAL A 122 -13.94 -8.24 13.06
CA VAL A 122 -14.83 -7.08 13.20
C VAL A 122 -15.04 -6.72 14.67
N PHE A 123 -15.28 -7.72 15.54
CA PHE A 123 -15.39 -7.49 16.98
C PHE A 123 -14.13 -6.87 17.55
N ALA A 124 -12.94 -7.36 17.17
CA ALA A 124 -11.67 -6.79 17.59
C ALA A 124 -11.51 -5.32 17.14
N GLN A 125 -11.93 -4.98 15.92
CA GLN A 125 -11.90 -3.59 15.43
C GLN A 125 -12.79 -2.66 16.27
N VAL A 126 -13.99 -3.10 16.62
CA VAL A 126 -14.91 -2.33 17.48
C VAL A 126 -14.33 -2.18 18.88
N LEU A 127 -13.84 -3.28 19.46
CA LEU A 127 -13.30 -3.35 20.83
C LEU A 127 -12.06 -2.44 20.99
N TYR A 128 -11.15 -2.46 20.01
CA TYR A 128 -9.91 -1.70 20.04
C TYR A 128 -10.03 -0.31 19.40
N CYS A 129 -11.22 0.09 18.94
CA CYS A 129 -11.46 1.42 18.38
C CYS A 129 -11.16 2.52 19.41
N GLY A 130 -11.64 2.38 20.65
CA GLY A 130 -11.40 3.33 21.74
C GLY A 130 -9.91 3.59 22.00
N PRO A 131 -9.10 2.56 22.34
CA PRO A 131 -7.66 2.70 22.51
C PRO A 131 -6.95 3.34 21.31
N ARG A 132 -7.30 2.94 20.07
CA ARG A 132 -6.68 3.46 18.85
C ARG A 132 -6.95 4.95 18.64
N VAL A 133 -8.21 5.38 18.83
CA VAL A 133 -8.59 6.80 18.71
C VAL A 133 -7.92 7.64 19.81
N THR A 134 -7.84 7.11 21.04
CA THR A 134 -7.12 7.77 22.14
C THR A 134 -5.62 7.93 21.83
N LEU A 135 -4.97 6.87 21.34
CA LEU A 135 -3.54 6.92 20.96
C LEU A 135 -3.29 7.87 19.79
N ALA A 136 -4.17 7.88 18.79
CA ALA A 136 -4.11 8.85 17.69
C ALA A 136 -4.25 10.29 18.20
N GLY A 137 -5.13 10.53 19.18
CA GLY A 137 -5.25 11.81 19.88
C GLY A 137 -3.97 12.21 20.61
N CYS A 138 -3.35 11.29 21.35
CA CYS A 138 -2.06 11.50 22.02
C CYS A 138 -0.94 11.83 21.02
N GLU A 139 -0.88 11.13 19.89
CA GLU A 139 0.10 11.39 18.84
C GLU A 139 -0.10 12.75 18.17
N ALA A 140 -1.34 13.13 17.86
CA ALA A 140 -1.66 14.47 17.40
C ALA A 140 -1.24 15.55 18.42
N GLY A 141 -1.43 15.29 19.72
CA GLY A 141 -0.96 16.16 20.80
C GLY A 141 0.57 16.31 20.81
N ARG A 142 1.32 15.20 20.64
CA ARG A 142 2.79 15.23 20.52
C ARG A 142 3.23 16.05 19.31
N ARG A 143 2.60 15.88 18.14
CA ARG A 143 2.88 16.68 16.93
C ARG A 143 2.58 18.15 17.15
N ALA A 144 1.45 18.50 17.77
CA ALA A 144 1.10 19.87 18.12
C ALA A 144 2.15 20.53 19.03
N TRP A 145 2.68 19.78 20.00
CA TRP A 145 3.75 20.24 20.87
C TRP A 145 5.07 20.41 20.13
N ALA A 146 5.39 19.51 19.21
CA ALA A 146 6.58 19.62 18.37
C ALA A 146 6.53 20.87 17.48
N TRP A 147 5.38 21.17 16.87
CA TRP A 147 5.15 22.45 16.16
C TRP A 147 5.33 23.70 17.03
N ARG A 148 5.06 23.60 18.33
CA ARG A 148 5.26 24.71 19.28
C ARG A 148 6.72 24.93 19.63
N ARG A 149 7.52 23.86 19.65
CA ARG A 149 8.96 23.90 20.02
C ARG A 149 9.91 24.15 18.86
N MET A 150 9.45 24.01 17.63
CA MET A 150 10.25 24.22 16.41
C MET A 150 10.96 25.58 16.40
N ASP A 151 12.24 25.57 16.11
CA ASP A 151 13.02 26.80 15.88
C ASP A 151 12.79 27.27 14.43
N PHE A 152 11.94 28.29 14.29
CA PHE A 152 11.57 28.83 12.99
C PHE A 152 12.75 29.44 12.23
N ILE A 153 13.74 30.01 12.92
CA ILE A 153 14.86 30.69 12.27
C ILE A 153 15.77 29.63 11.65
N ARG A 154 16.12 28.61 12.44
CA ARG A 154 16.94 27.49 11.99
C ARG A 154 16.27 26.71 10.86
N SER A 155 14.99 26.36 11.07
CA SER A 155 14.20 25.60 10.10
C SER A 155 14.00 26.35 8.79
N ALA A 156 13.79 27.68 8.84
CA ALA A 156 13.66 28.50 7.63
C ALA A 156 14.96 28.56 6.83
N ARG A 157 16.13 28.62 7.47
CA ARG A 157 17.43 28.61 6.78
C ARG A 157 17.66 27.31 6.01
N VAL A 158 17.45 26.17 6.67
CA VAL A 158 17.57 24.85 6.01
C VAL A 158 16.55 24.72 4.86
N LEU A 159 15.32 25.18 5.08
CA LEU A 159 14.29 25.15 4.06
C LEU A 159 14.58 26.11 2.88
N PHE A 160 15.28 27.22 3.13
CA PHE A 160 15.76 28.13 2.10
C PHE A 160 16.85 27.47 1.25
N GLU A 161 17.82 26.79 1.86
CA GLU A 161 18.81 26.01 1.09
C GLU A 161 18.13 24.89 0.29
N LEU A 162 17.15 24.18 0.88
CA LEU A 162 16.38 23.19 0.12
C LEU A 162 15.55 23.80 -1.03
N HIS A 163 15.20 25.09 -0.92
CA HIS A 163 14.51 25.82 -1.97
C HIS A 163 15.46 26.20 -3.12
N THR A 164 16.71 26.54 -2.83
CA THR A 164 17.73 26.83 -3.86
C THR A 164 18.16 25.56 -4.59
N HIS A 165 18.12 24.40 -3.93
CA HIS A 165 18.44 23.13 -4.57
C HIS A 165 17.33 22.64 -5.53
N ALA A 166 17.72 22.48 -6.80
CA ALA A 166 16.86 21.92 -7.85
C ALA A 166 16.49 20.43 -7.63
N SER A 167 17.29 19.71 -6.84
CA SER A 167 17.15 18.27 -6.67
C SER A 167 17.46 17.85 -5.22
N ARG A 168 17.88 16.61 -5.02
CA ARG A 168 18.25 16.07 -3.71
C ARG A 168 19.47 16.84 -3.18
N ALA A 169 19.36 17.40 -1.98
CA ALA A 169 20.47 18.04 -1.29
C ALA A 169 21.09 17.04 -0.30
N PRO A 170 22.33 16.57 -0.52
CA PRO A 170 23.00 15.67 0.40
C PRO A 170 23.39 16.41 1.69
N LEU A 171 23.41 15.68 2.81
CA LEU A 171 23.56 16.26 4.15
C LEU A 171 24.91 16.98 4.34
N ASN A 172 25.96 16.48 3.70
CA ASN A 172 27.30 17.09 3.70
C ASN A 172 27.36 18.42 2.93
N GLU A 173 26.53 18.62 1.91
CA GLU A 173 26.40 19.92 1.21
C GLU A 173 25.61 20.90 2.06
N LEU A 174 24.49 20.46 2.64
CA LEU A 174 23.70 21.29 3.56
C LEU A 174 24.51 21.75 4.78
N ALA A 175 25.31 20.85 5.37
CA ALA A 175 26.17 21.17 6.51
C ALA A 175 27.29 22.16 6.13
N ARG A 176 27.80 22.10 4.89
CA ARG A 176 28.79 23.08 4.39
C ARG A 176 28.17 24.44 4.11
N ALA A 177 26.95 24.47 3.58
CA ALA A 177 26.23 25.71 3.29
C ALA A 177 25.78 26.44 4.56
N LEU A 178 25.51 25.70 5.65
CA LEU A 178 25.00 26.24 6.90
C LEU A 178 25.87 25.81 8.10
N PRO A 179 27.09 26.37 8.26
CA PRO A 179 28.02 25.96 9.31
C PRO A 179 27.50 26.25 10.73
N ASP A 180 26.66 27.28 10.90
CA ASP A 180 26.10 27.70 12.20
C ASP A 180 24.84 26.92 12.61
N VAL A 181 24.38 25.96 11.79
CA VAL A 181 23.11 25.25 11.99
C VAL A 181 23.35 23.76 12.10
N ASP A 182 22.84 23.17 13.18
CA ASP A 182 22.72 21.71 13.28
C ASP A 182 21.64 21.21 12.31
N VAL A 183 22.08 20.82 11.11
CA VAL A 183 21.22 20.37 10.01
C VAL A 183 20.41 19.11 10.36
N PRO A 184 20.99 18.04 10.97
CA PRO A 184 20.21 16.89 11.42
C PRO A 184 19.03 17.25 12.33
N VAL A 185 19.25 18.11 13.33
CA VAL A 185 18.20 18.55 14.26
C VAL A 185 17.13 19.36 13.52
N ALA A 186 17.55 20.30 12.68
CA ALA A 186 16.63 21.11 11.87
C ALA A 186 15.80 20.26 10.89
N LEU A 187 16.40 19.25 10.27
CA LEU A 187 15.69 18.31 9.38
C LEU A 187 14.71 17.43 10.17
N ALA A 188 15.03 17.03 11.39
CA ALA A 188 14.11 16.31 12.27
C ALA A 188 12.88 17.16 12.63
N GLU A 189 13.05 18.46 12.86
CA GLU A 189 11.94 19.40 13.04
C GLU A 189 11.14 19.60 11.75
N LEU A 190 11.82 19.79 10.62
CA LEU A 190 11.21 19.98 9.31
C LEU A 190 10.46 18.74 8.81
N ARG A 191 10.74 17.54 9.31
CA ARG A 191 9.93 16.32 9.04
C ARG A 191 8.46 16.48 9.42
N LEU A 192 8.12 17.42 10.32
CA LEU A 192 6.73 17.77 10.63
C LEU A 192 6.01 18.43 9.44
N LEU A 193 6.73 19.13 8.57
CA LEU A 193 6.16 19.68 7.34
C LEU A 193 5.93 18.55 6.34
N ARG A 194 4.64 18.31 6.03
CA ARG A 194 4.27 17.47 4.90
C ARG A 194 4.90 18.02 3.62
N GLY A 195 5.90 17.31 3.11
CA GLY A 195 6.61 17.65 1.88
C GLY A 195 8.12 17.79 2.01
N VAL A 196 8.68 17.80 3.23
CA VAL A 196 10.13 17.65 3.41
C VAL A 196 10.44 16.16 3.56
N MET A 197 11.18 15.60 2.63
CA MET A 197 11.55 14.18 2.62
C MET A 197 13.02 14.03 2.97
N VAL A 198 13.29 13.42 4.12
CA VAL A 198 14.64 12.99 4.51
C VAL A 198 14.89 11.61 3.94
N LEU A 199 15.90 11.49 3.09
CA LEU A 199 16.29 10.29 2.37
C LEU A 199 17.49 9.65 3.07
N GLU A 200 17.32 8.41 3.49
CA GLU A 200 18.34 7.63 4.19
C GLU A 200 19.28 6.86 3.24
N SER A 201 18.95 6.81 1.94
CA SER A 201 19.83 6.20 0.94
C SER A 201 21.16 6.96 0.84
N PRO A 202 22.30 6.30 0.61
CA PRO A 202 23.58 6.98 0.45
C PRO A 202 23.63 7.78 -0.88
N PRO A 203 24.11 9.03 -0.90
CA PRO A 203 24.45 9.86 0.27
C PRO A 203 23.19 10.39 0.98
N PRO A 204 23.10 10.30 2.32
CA PRO A 204 21.91 10.76 3.06
C PRO A 204 21.66 12.23 2.77
N GLY A 205 20.40 12.61 2.67
CA GLY A 205 20.05 13.98 2.28
C GLY A 205 18.58 14.31 2.47
N ALA A 206 18.18 15.47 1.99
CA ALA A 206 16.80 15.92 2.03
C ALA A 206 16.35 16.43 0.66
N SER A 207 15.05 16.37 0.41
CA SER A 207 14.44 16.91 -0.79
C SER A 207 13.03 17.42 -0.52
N LEU A 208 12.59 18.37 -1.32
CA LEU A 208 11.22 18.88 -1.28
C LEU A 208 10.33 18.04 -2.20
N SER A 209 9.11 17.75 -1.75
CA SER A 209 8.07 17.11 -2.55
C SER A 209 7.60 18.04 -3.68
N SER A 210 7.00 17.45 -4.72
CA SER A 210 6.41 18.21 -5.83
C SER A 210 5.37 19.23 -5.34
N GLU A 211 4.59 18.87 -4.33
CA GLU A 211 3.57 19.75 -3.75
C GLU A 211 4.17 20.98 -3.06
N LEU A 212 5.20 20.78 -2.24
CA LEU A 212 5.85 21.89 -1.53
C LEU A 212 6.64 22.77 -2.50
N ARG A 213 7.24 22.19 -3.55
CA ARG A 213 7.89 22.93 -4.64
C ARG A 213 6.91 23.82 -5.39
N ARG A 214 5.72 23.30 -5.75
CA ARG A 214 4.65 24.10 -6.36
C ARG A 214 4.24 25.27 -5.47
N GLN A 215 4.08 25.03 -4.16
CA GLN A 215 3.74 26.10 -3.20
C GLN A 215 4.80 27.19 -3.12
N PHE A 216 6.07 26.87 -3.36
CA PHE A 216 7.17 27.84 -3.40
C PHE A 216 7.44 28.42 -4.80
N GLY A 217 6.61 28.10 -5.81
CA GLY A 217 6.82 28.55 -7.18
C GLY A 217 8.05 27.94 -7.87
N LEU A 218 8.57 26.81 -7.36
CA LEU A 218 9.68 26.09 -7.96
C LEU A 218 9.19 25.19 -9.10
N PRO A 219 9.97 25.03 -10.19
CA PRO A 219 9.62 24.12 -11.26
C PRO A 219 9.57 22.67 -10.75
N PRO A 220 8.75 21.79 -11.36
CA PRO A 220 8.64 20.40 -10.93
C PRO A 220 9.99 19.69 -11.05
N ARG A 221 10.19 18.61 -10.29
CA ARG A 221 11.49 17.94 -10.13
C ARG A 221 12.09 17.40 -11.44
N TRP A 222 11.24 17.16 -12.44
CA TRP A 222 11.62 16.73 -13.78
C TRP A 222 11.92 17.87 -14.76
N ALA A 223 11.62 19.13 -14.42
CA ALA A 223 11.87 20.27 -15.32
C ALA A 223 13.36 20.65 -15.44
N ASN A 224 14.18 20.31 -14.44
CA ASN A 224 15.62 20.54 -14.46
C ASN A 224 16.42 19.29 -14.88
N THR A 225 15.74 18.21 -15.29
CA THR A 225 16.41 17.18 -16.08
C THR A 225 16.78 17.85 -17.40
N PRO A 226 18.04 17.83 -17.87
CA PRO A 226 18.37 18.35 -19.18
C PRO A 226 17.43 17.69 -20.18
N SER A 227 16.53 18.49 -20.73
CA SER A 227 15.75 18.11 -21.88
C SER A 227 16.77 17.72 -22.94
N MET A 228 16.60 16.51 -23.47
CA MET A 228 17.20 16.16 -24.76
C MET A 228 16.92 17.30 -25.74
N PRO A 229 17.85 17.65 -26.63
CA PRO A 229 17.71 18.81 -27.49
C PRO A 229 16.37 18.79 -28.23
N ASP A 230 15.62 19.86 -27.97
CA ASP A 230 14.51 20.43 -28.73
C ASP A 230 13.85 19.52 -29.76
N GLU A 231 12.80 18.77 -29.36
CA GLU A 231 11.75 18.36 -30.30
C GLU A 231 10.84 19.57 -30.55
N THR A 232 11.38 20.60 -31.19
CA THR A 232 10.57 21.53 -31.96
C THR A 232 10.03 20.76 -33.17
N ASN A 233 8.70 20.68 -33.25
CA ASN A 233 7.89 20.07 -34.34
C ASN A 233 7.60 18.55 -34.26
N ALA A 234 6.83 18.12 -33.26
CA ALA A 234 6.06 16.85 -33.35
C ALA A 234 4.63 16.97 -32.79
N ALA A 235 4.05 18.16 -32.88
CA ALA A 235 2.63 18.38 -32.64
C ALA A 235 1.92 18.56 -33.99
N GLU A 236 1.94 17.55 -34.85
CA GLU A 236 0.87 17.30 -35.83
C GLU A 236 1.11 15.96 -36.54
N GLU A 237 -0.01 15.28 -36.83
CA GLU A 237 -0.14 14.06 -37.64
C GLU A 237 0.16 12.71 -36.96
N SER A 238 -0.81 12.25 -36.15
CA SER A 238 -1.03 10.80 -35.99
C SER A 238 -1.45 10.21 -37.34
N PRO A 239 -0.85 9.09 -37.81
CA PRO A 239 -1.21 8.52 -39.11
C PRO A 239 -2.67 8.06 -39.12
N PRO A 240 -3.38 8.19 -40.27
CA PRO A 240 -4.78 7.84 -40.35
C PRO A 240 -4.98 6.35 -40.05
N ARG A 241 -5.90 6.08 -39.13
CA ARG A 241 -6.31 4.74 -38.72
C ARG A 241 -6.83 3.99 -39.96
N PRO A 242 -6.34 2.77 -40.27
CA PRO A 242 -6.80 2.05 -41.44
C PRO A 242 -8.30 1.74 -41.33
N PRO A 243 -9.09 1.96 -42.40
CA PRO A 243 -10.52 1.69 -42.37
C PRO A 243 -10.74 0.17 -42.45
N GLY A 244 -11.17 -0.45 -41.34
CA GLY A 244 -11.58 -1.86 -41.37
C GLY A 244 -11.41 -2.69 -40.10
N ALA A 245 -10.86 -2.17 -38.99
CA ALA A 245 -10.77 -2.96 -37.76
C ALA A 245 -12.11 -3.00 -37.02
N GLN A 246 -13.06 -3.79 -37.54
CA GLN A 246 -14.31 -4.11 -36.86
C GLN A 246 -14.02 -4.84 -35.55
N SER A 247 -14.54 -4.29 -34.45
CA SER A 247 -14.56 -4.91 -33.12
C SER A 247 -15.34 -6.23 -33.17
N THR A 248 -14.65 -7.33 -33.41
CA THR A 248 -15.22 -8.67 -33.22
C THR A 248 -15.07 -9.05 -31.75
N LYS A 249 -16.20 -9.31 -31.07
CA LYS A 249 -16.19 -9.81 -29.68
C LYS A 249 -15.27 -11.03 -29.61
N PRO A 250 -14.36 -11.13 -28.62
CA PRO A 250 -13.42 -12.24 -28.55
C PRO A 250 -14.17 -13.57 -28.42
N PRO A 251 -13.74 -14.63 -29.13
CA PRO A 251 -14.43 -15.91 -29.14
C PRO A 251 -14.49 -16.51 -27.73
N SER A 252 -15.65 -17.05 -27.38
CA SER A 252 -15.88 -17.64 -26.06
C SER A 252 -15.83 -19.17 -26.13
N PHE A 253 -15.00 -19.78 -25.28
CA PHE A 253 -14.77 -21.23 -25.26
C PHE A 253 -15.30 -21.84 -23.96
N ARG A 254 -15.66 -23.12 -24.00
CA ARG A 254 -16.03 -23.90 -22.81
C ARG A 254 -14.99 -25.00 -22.62
N CYS A 255 -14.40 -25.07 -21.43
CA CYS A 255 -13.45 -26.12 -21.08
C CYS A 255 -14.16 -27.49 -21.06
N VAL A 256 -13.54 -28.53 -21.64
CA VAL A 256 -14.04 -29.91 -21.65
C VAL A 256 -13.98 -30.52 -20.25
N GLU A 257 -12.93 -30.24 -19.47
CA GLU A 257 -12.76 -30.78 -18.11
C GLU A 257 -13.63 -30.05 -17.08
N CYS A 258 -13.44 -28.73 -16.88
CA CYS A 258 -14.14 -28.00 -15.81
C CYS A 258 -15.52 -27.45 -16.21
N ARG A 259 -15.92 -27.60 -17.48
CA ARG A 259 -17.20 -27.12 -18.06
C ARG A 259 -17.51 -25.62 -17.92
N ARG A 260 -16.59 -24.81 -17.39
CA ARG A 260 -16.73 -23.35 -17.25
C ARG A 260 -16.42 -22.64 -18.59
N LYS A 261 -17.12 -21.53 -18.84
CA LYS A 261 -16.97 -20.70 -20.05
C LYS A 261 -15.96 -19.59 -19.79
N PHE A 262 -14.97 -19.43 -20.67
CA PHE A 262 -13.96 -18.38 -20.57
C PHE A 262 -13.69 -17.75 -21.94
N ARG A 263 -13.17 -16.52 -21.94
CA ARG A 263 -12.88 -15.73 -23.16
C ARG A 263 -11.40 -15.40 -23.19
N MET A 264 -10.78 -15.52 -24.36
CA MET A 264 -9.39 -15.12 -24.56
C MET A 264 -9.31 -14.12 -25.71
N ARG A 265 -8.49 -13.09 -25.52
CA ARG A 265 -8.18 -12.11 -26.57
C ARG A 265 -6.89 -12.54 -27.27
N ASN A 266 -6.77 -12.22 -28.55
CA ASN A 266 -5.55 -12.45 -29.34
C ASN A 266 -5.10 -13.92 -29.44
N LEU A 267 -6.03 -14.83 -29.72
CA LEU A 267 -5.71 -16.22 -30.03
C LEU A 267 -4.94 -16.31 -31.36
N ARG A 268 -3.69 -16.75 -31.28
CA ARG A 268 -2.85 -17.09 -32.44
C ARG A 268 -2.82 -18.60 -32.63
N GLY A 269 -2.66 -19.08 -33.85
CA GLY A 269 -2.47 -20.50 -34.15
C GLY A 269 -1.12 -21.01 -33.62
N GLY A 270 -1.07 -22.26 -33.16
CA GLY A 270 0.16 -22.94 -32.74
C GLY A 270 0.55 -22.76 -31.28
N VAL A 271 -0.25 -22.05 -30.48
CA VAL A 271 0.04 -21.75 -29.07
C VAL A 271 -0.58 -22.81 -28.17
N ALA A 272 0.23 -23.39 -27.27
CA ALA A 272 -0.27 -24.21 -26.18
C ALA A 272 -0.62 -23.31 -24.99
N PHE A 273 -1.79 -23.51 -24.40
CA PHE A 273 -2.24 -22.76 -23.24
C PHE A 273 -3.01 -23.67 -22.28
N HIS A 274 -3.04 -23.29 -21.00
CA HIS A 274 -3.76 -24.03 -19.98
C HIS A 274 -5.07 -23.31 -19.64
N CYS A 275 -6.10 -24.06 -19.28
CA CYS A 275 -7.34 -23.46 -18.81
C CYS A 275 -7.05 -22.66 -17.52
N PRO A 276 -7.38 -21.36 -17.44
CA PRO A 276 -7.07 -20.53 -16.26
C PRO A 276 -7.87 -20.94 -15.02
N LEU A 277 -8.87 -21.80 -15.16
CA LEU A 277 -9.75 -22.21 -14.06
C LEU A 277 -9.42 -23.60 -13.51
N CYS A 278 -8.82 -24.50 -14.30
CA CYS A 278 -8.54 -25.88 -13.87
C CYS A 278 -7.20 -26.44 -14.34
N GLY A 279 -6.43 -25.70 -15.14
CA GLY A 279 -5.11 -26.13 -15.60
C GLY A 279 -5.09 -27.10 -16.79
N ALA A 280 -6.25 -27.52 -17.32
CA ALA A 280 -6.34 -28.41 -18.47
C ALA A 280 -5.53 -27.91 -19.69
N PRO A 281 -4.66 -28.74 -20.31
CA PRO A 281 -3.83 -28.31 -21.44
C PRO A 281 -4.62 -28.32 -22.77
N TYR A 282 -4.55 -27.19 -23.48
CA TYR A 282 -5.13 -27.01 -24.82
C TYR A 282 -4.08 -26.51 -25.80
N ARG A 283 -4.28 -26.80 -27.09
CA ARG A 283 -3.45 -26.26 -28.18
C ARG A 283 -4.32 -25.63 -29.24
N THR A 284 -3.87 -24.49 -29.77
CA THR A 284 -4.50 -23.90 -30.95
C THR A 284 -3.91 -24.46 -32.24
N VAL A 285 -4.76 -24.85 -33.17
CA VAL A 285 -4.37 -25.26 -34.53
C VAL A 285 -5.01 -24.27 -35.50
N ALA A 286 -4.22 -23.71 -36.42
CA ALA A 286 -4.75 -22.86 -37.48
C ALA A 286 -5.00 -23.70 -38.73
N ASP A 287 -6.21 -23.64 -39.27
CA ASP A 287 -6.53 -24.23 -40.56
C ASP A 287 -5.84 -23.46 -41.70
N ALA A 288 -5.73 -24.07 -42.89
CA ALA A 288 -5.14 -23.45 -44.08
C ALA A 288 -5.81 -22.12 -44.51
N GLN A 289 -7.03 -21.85 -44.02
CA GLN A 289 -7.74 -20.58 -44.23
C GLN A 289 -7.62 -19.59 -43.05
N GLY A 290 -6.67 -19.80 -42.12
CA GLY A 290 -6.37 -18.88 -41.01
C GLY A 290 -7.37 -18.89 -39.85
N ARG A 291 -8.31 -19.84 -39.82
CA ARG A 291 -9.24 -20.02 -38.69
C ARG A 291 -8.57 -20.84 -37.58
N VAL A 292 -8.58 -20.31 -36.36
CA VAL A 292 -7.95 -20.92 -35.19
C VAL A 292 -8.95 -21.81 -34.46
N ARG A 293 -8.68 -23.12 -34.39
CA ARG A 293 -9.42 -24.11 -33.61
C ARG A 293 -8.64 -24.48 -32.35
N VAL A 294 -9.36 -24.87 -31.29
CA VAL A 294 -8.79 -25.23 -30.00
C VAL A 294 -9.02 -26.72 -29.76
N GLU A 295 -7.94 -27.48 -29.59
CA GLU A 295 -7.99 -28.92 -29.34
C GLU A 295 -7.51 -29.23 -27.91
N HIS A 296 -8.20 -30.17 -27.24
CA HIS A 296 -7.85 -30.64 -25.90
C HIS A 296 -6.82 -31.76 -25.98
N ARG A 297 -5.75 -31.69 -25.18
CA ARG A 297 -4.74 -32.75 -25.13
C ARG A 297 -5.07 -33.73 -23.99
N SER A 298 -5.87 -34.75 -24.27
CA SER A 298 -6.08 -35.90 -23.38
C SER A 298 -4.88 -36.86 -23.46
N GLY A 299 -4.21 -37.10 -22.33
CA GLY A 299 -2.84 -37.63 -22.26
C GLY A 299 -2.64 -39.14 -22.46
N ALA A 300 -1.38 -39.52 -22.72
CA ALA A 300 -0.77 -40.82 -22.41
C ALA A 300 0.78 -40.66 -22.37
N THR A 301 1.41 -41.42 -21.48
CA THR A 301 2.83 -41.48 -21.08
C THR A 301 3.78 -42.00 -22.18
N ASN A 302 4.91 -41.31 -22.44
CA ASN A 302 6.30 -41.79 -22.34
C ASN A 302 7.30 -40.89 -23.12
N GLU A 303 8.43 -40.63 -22.45
CA GLU A 303 9.78 -40.36 -22.96
C GLU A 303 9.96 -39.56 -24.26
N ILE A 304 10.18 -38.25 -24.14
CA ILE A 304 11.04 -37.48 -25.05
C ILE A 304 11.88 -36.49 -24.21
N SER A 305 13.14 -36.88 -24.00
CA SER A 305 14.36 -36.12 -23.69
C SER A 305 14.25 -34.75 -22.99
N ASP A 306 14.88 -34.69 -21.82
CA ASP A 306 15.12 -33.55 -20.91
C ASP A 306 15.87 -32.32 -21.46
N GLU A 307 16.04 -32.13 -22.77
CA GLU A 307 17.02 -31.15 -23.29
C GLU A 307 16.43 -29.92 -24.02
N ALA A 308 15.12 -29.65 -23.99
CA ALA A 308 14.59 -28.53 -24.79
C ALA A 308 13.29 -27.85 -24.34
N VAL A 309 12.95 -27.76 -23.04
CA VAL A 309 11.92 -26.79 -22.59
C VAL A 309 12.18 -26.28 -21.17
N ARG A 310 13.15 -25.38 -21.02
CA ARG A 310 13.06 -24.24 -20.10
C ARG A 310 13.71 -23.04 -20.80
N PRO A 311 13.10 -21.85 -20.74
CA PRO A 311 13.58 -20.98 -19.69
C PRO A 311 12.44 -20.23 -19.00
N ALA A 312 12.21 -20.59 -17.74
CA ALA A 312 11.82 -19.61 -16.74
C ALA A 312 13.08 -18.75 -16.42
N GLY A 313 13.47 -17.90 -17.37
CA GLY A 313 14.68 -17.09 -17.29
C GLY A 313 14.37 -15.62 -17.50
N SER A 314 15.09 -14.75 -16.81
CA SER A 314 14.89 -13.29 -16.81
C SER A 314 14.94 -12.64 -18.20
N HIS A 315 15.59 -13.27 -19.19
CA HIS A 315 15.55 -12.88 -20.61
C HIS A 315 14.15 -12.99 -21.23
N ALA A 316 13.40 -14.05 -20.92
CA ALA A 316 12.05 -14.25 -21.43
C ALA A 316 11.04 -13.24 -20.83
N VAL A 317 11.24 -12.85 -19.56
CA VAL A 317 10.42 -11.83 -18.89
C VAL A 317 10.58 -10.46 -19.55
N LEU A 318 11.80 -10.11 -19.98
CA LEU A 318 12.07 -8.88 -20.73
C LEU A 318 11.80 -9.00 -22.24
N GLY A 319 11.48 -10.20 -22.74
CA GLY A 319 11.23 -10.46 -24.16
C GLY A 319 12.47 -10.26 -25.03
N VAL A 320 13.64 -10.58 -24.50
CA VAL A 320 14.94 -10.49 -25.19
C VAL A 320 15.55 -11.88 -25.37
N GLU A 321 16.38 -12.05 -26.38
CA GLU A 321 17.13 -13.29 -26.59
C GLU A 321 18.14 -13.53 -25.46
N THR A 322 18.53 -14.79 -25.25
CA THR A 322 19.50 -15.18 -24.20
C THR A 322 20.91 -14.65 -24.46
N THR A 323 21.20 -14.18 -25.68
CA THR A 323 22.44 -13.54 -26.10
C THR A 323 22.35 -12.01 -26.16
N ALA A 324 21.26 -11.42 -25.68
CA ALA A 324 21.02 -9.98 -25.78
C ALA A 324 22.09 -9.17 -25.05
N SER A 325 22.51 -8.07 -25.68
CA SER A 325 23.48 -7.14 -25.11
C SER A 325 22.88 -6.36 -23.93
N ARG A 326 23.76 -5.81 -23.07
CA ARG A 326 23.33 -5.00 -21.92
C ARG A 326 22.48 -3.78 -22.32
N ASP A 327 22.70 -3.22 -23.52
CA ASP A 327 21.95 -2.06 -23.97
C ASP A 327 20.57 -2.45 -24.52
N GLU A 328 20.45 -3.61 -25.15
CA GLU A 328 19.15 -4.19 -25.54
C GLU A 328 18.29 -4.55 -24.31
N ILE A 329 18.91 -5.09 -23.26
CA ILE A 329 18.26 -5.39 -21.97
C ILE A 329 17.72 -4.10 -21.33
N LYS A 330 18.51 -3.02 -21.30
CA LYS A 330 18.06 -1.70 -20.80
C LYS A 330 16.93 -1.13 -21.64
N HIS A 331 17.00 -1.28 -22.95
CA HIS A 331 15.97 -0.77 -23.86
C HIS A 331 14.65 -1.52 -23.66
N ALA A 332 14.69 -2.84 -23.58
CA ALA A 332 13.53 -3.68 -23.30
C ALA A 332 12.90 -3.38 -21.94
N TYR A 333 13.72 -3.21 -20.90
CA TYR A 333 13.28 -2.80 -19.57
C TYR A 333 12.54 -1.45 -19.60
N ARG A 334 13.10 -0.43 -20.25
CA ARG A 334 12.46 0.90 -20.36
C ARG A 334 11.13 0.84 -21.09
N ARG A 335 11.04 0.06 -22.17
CA ARG A 335 9.79 -0.14 -22.92
C ARG A 335 8.72 -0.78 -22.04
N LEU A 336 9.03 -1.89 -21.38
CA LEU A 336 8.07 -2.62 -20.54
C LEU A 336 7.65 -1.83 -19.29
N MET A 337 8.57 -1.09 -18.66
CA MET A 337 8.21 -0.22 -17.53
C MET A 337 7.34 0.95 -17.96
N LYS A 338 7.51 1.49 -19.18
CA LYS A 338 6.61 2.53 -19.71
C LYS A 338 5.19 2.01 -19.96
N GLU A 339 5.04 0.71 -20.21
CA GLU A 339 3.73 0.08 -20.44
C GLU A 339 3.04 -0.33 -19.12
N HIS A 340 3.80 -0.74 -18.11
CA HIS A 340 3.27 -1.31 -16.87
C HIS A 340 3.47 -0.43 -15.62
N HIS A 341 3.98 0.81 -15.76
CA HIS A 341 4.28 1.67 -14.61
C HIS A 341 3.06 1.89 -13.69
N PRO A 342 3.19 1.73 -12.36
CA PRO A 342 2.09 1.93 -11.42
C PRO A 342 1.45 3.32 -11.51
N ASP A 343 2.23 4.36 -11.83
CA ASP A 343 1.71 5.73 -12.00
C ASP A 343 0.78 5.90 -13.21
N LEU A 344 0.93 5.07 -14.27
CA LEU A 344 0.08 5.14 -15.46
C LEU A 344 -1.26 4.42 -15.27
N VAL A 345 -1.31 3.46 -14.34
CA VAL A 345 -2.50 2.67 -14.03
C VAL A 345 -3.24 3.15 -12.78
N ALA A 346 -2.76 4.20 -12.11
CA ALA A 346 -3.35 4.76 -10.88
C ALA A 346 -4.80 5.27 -11.06
N GLY A 347 -5.23 5.54 -12.30
CA GLY A 347 -6.61 5.91 -12.64
C GLY A 347 -7.51 4.75 -13.09
N LEU A 348 -6.99 3.51 -13.14
CA LEU A 348 -7.70 2.32 -13.63
C LEU A 348 -8.32 1.50 -12.50
N SER A 349 -9.03 0.42 -12.83
CA SER A 349 -9.68 -0.43 -11.84
C SER A 349 -8.66 -1.15 -10.93
N GLN A 350 -9.09 -1.50 -9.71
CA GLN A 350 -8.20 -2.07 -8.67
C GLN A 350 -7.54 -3.39 -9.12
N ALA A 351 -8.23 -4.18 -9.95
CA ALA A 351 -7.68 -5.41 -10.54
C ALA A 351 -6.58 -5.15 -11.57
N GLU A 352 -6.70 -4.07 -12.36
CA GLU A 352 -5.70 -3.67 -13.35
C GLU A 352 -4.46 -3.05 -12.68
N GLN A 353 -4.67 -2.31 -11.58
CA GLN A 353 -3.58 -1.81 -10.74
C GLN A 353 -2.75 -2.95 -10.15
N PHE A 354 -3.42 -3.98 -9.60
CA PHE A 354 -2.75 -5.15 -9.04
C PHE A 354 -1.92 -5.91 -10.10
N LEU A 355 -2.49 -6.16 -11.27
CA LEU A 355 -1.80 -6.84 -12.37
C LEU A 355 -0.58 -6.06 -12.89
N ALA A 356 -0.70 -4.74 -13.01
CA ALA A 356 0.41 -3.89 -13.42
C ALA A 356 1.52 -3.80 -12.36
N GLU A 357 1.15 -3.85 -11.07
CA GLU A 357 2.10 -3.90 -9.96
C GLU A 357 2.87 -5.23 -9.93
N GLU A 358 2.19 -6.36 -10.04
CA GLU A 358 2.83 -7.68 -10.13
C GLU A 358 3.77 -7.75 -11.34
N ARG A 359 3.29 -7.28 -12.51
CA ARG A 359 4.11 -7.32 -13.73
C ARG A 359 5.33 -6.41 -13.64
N SER A 360 5.19 -5.22 -13.05
CA SER A 360 6.32 -4.31 -12.81
C SER A 360 7.36 -4.91 -11.86
N LYS A 361 6.92 -5.63 -10.82
CA LYS A 361 7.83 -6.34 -9.90
C LYS A 361 8.62 -7.44 -10.62
N GLU A 362 7.97 -8.21 -11.49
CA GLU A 362 8.63 -9.24 -12.31
C GLU A 362 9.66 -8.63 -13.27
N ILE A 363 9.32 -7.53 -13.96
CA ILE A 363 10.22 -6.82 -14.88
C ILE A 363 11.46 -6.30 -14.14
N ASN A 364 11.27 -5.70 -12.96
CA ASN A 364 12.35 -5.20 -12.12
C ASN A 364 13.29 -6.32 -11.65
N ARG A 365 12.73 -7.46 -11.22
CA ARG A 365 13.50 -8.63 -10.79
C ARG A 365 14.33 -9.20 -11.93
N ALA A 366 13.72 -9.35 -13.11
CA ALA A 366 14.41 -9.85 -14.29
C ALA A 366 15.55 -8.94 -14.73
N TYR A 367 15.34 -7.62 -14.74
CA TYR A 367 16.38 -6.66 -15.06
C TYR A 367 17.54 -6.67 -14.04
N ALA A 368 17.25 -6.81 -12.74
CA ALA A 368 18.27 -6.88 -11.70
C ALA A 368 19.16 -8.12 -11.83
N GLU A 369 18.57 -9.28 -12.14
CA GLU A 369 19.28 -10.55 -12.35
C GLU A 369 20.21 -10.48 -13.57
N LEU A 370 19.72 -9.95 -14.70
CA LEU A 370 20.51 -9.84 -15.93
C LEU A 370 21.62 -8.77 -15.85
N MET A 371 21.42 -7.75 -15.02
CA MET A 371 22.42 -6.69 -14.80
C MET A 371 23.36 -6.97 -13.63
N GLY A 372 23.22 -8.12 -12.94
CA GLY A 372 24.06 -8.53 -11.82
C GLY A 372 23.96 -7.61 -10.59
N ARG A 373 22.76 -7.12 -10.29
CA ARG A 373 22.47 -6.20 -9.17
C ARG A 373 21.61 -6.83 -8.07
N ALA A 374 21.50 -8.16 -8.06
CA ALA A 374 20.68 -8.94 -7.14
C ALA A 374 21.37 -9.18 -5.80
#